data_AF-A0AAN8QDN7-F1
#
_entry.id   AF-A0AAN8QDN7-F1
#
_cell.length_a   1.000
_cell.length_b   1.000
_cell.length_c   1.000
_cell.angle_alpha   90.00
_cell.angle_beta   90.00
_cell.angle_gamma   90.00
#
_symmetry.space_group_name_H-M   'P 1'
#
loop_
_entity.id
_entity.type
_entity.pdbx_description
1 polymer ?
#
loop_
_entity_poly.entity_id
_entity_poly.type
_entity_poly.pdbx_seq_one_letter_code
_entity_poly.pdbx_strand_id
1 'polypeptide(L)'
;METKIKELIRNGDTDYATAFPSLEGSTCDVLSDIVSGGVVKRKILHIWAQEGSFEDIAFNGKVEKLKGTTYTICYWRQDKDYEQDGEDFKVQLHELAVDFICGDVVFF
;
A
#
# COMPACT_ATOMS: atom_id res chain seq x y z
N MET A 1 -0.81 7.09 13.75
CA MET A 1 -0.70 7.40 12.30
C MET A 1 -1.88 6.81 11.54
N GLU A 2 -2.10 5.50 11.66
CA GLU A 2 -3.25 4.78 11.08
C GLU A 2 -4.62 5.45 11.33
N THR A 3 -4.94 5.83 12.57
CA THR A 3 -6.21 6.51 12.92
C THR A 3 -6.41 7.80 12.11
N LYS A 4 -5.36 8.59 11.93
CA LYS A 4 -5.41 9.86 11.20
C LYS A 4 -5.63 9.64 9.70
N ILE A 5 -4.97 8.64 9.12
CA ILE A 5 -5.14 8.26 7.70
C ILE A 5 -6.57 7.75 7.46
N LYS A 6 -7.09 6.89 8.34
CA LYS A 6 -8.48 6.42 8.32
C LYS A 6 -9.47 7.59 8.33
N GLU A 7 -9.26 8.59 9.17
CA GLU A 7 -10.13 9.77 9.26
C GLU A 7 -10.09 10.63 8.01
N LEU A 8 -8.91 10.89 7.44
CA LEU A 8 -8.77 11.67 6.20
C LEU A 8 -9.46 10.97 5.03
N ILE A 9 -9.26 9.66 4.88
CA ILE A 9 -9.92 8.85 3.85
C ILE A 9 -11.44 8.89 4.04
N ARG A 10 -11.92 8.74 5.28
CA ARG A 10 -13.37 8.77 5.58
C ARG A 10 -13.98 10.12 5.29
N ASN A 11 -13.26 11.20 5.55
CA ASN A 11 -13.75 12.57 5.36
C ASN A 11 -13.56 13.07 3.91
N GLY A 12 -12.85 12.32 3.07
CA GLY A 12 -12.53 12.72 1.69
C GLY A 12 -11.51 13.86 1.62
N ASP A 13 -10.75 14.08 2.69
CA ASP A 13 -9.70 15.11 2.70
C ASP A 13 -8.50 14.64 1.87
N THR A 14 -8.08 15.51 0.94
CA THR A 14 -6.98 15.27 0.00
C THR A 14 -5.77 16.16 0.26
N ASP A 15 -5.85 17.06 1.24
CA ASP A 15 -4.72 17.91 1.65
C ASP A 15 -3.77 17.15 2.59
N TYR A 16 -3.06 16.17 2.02
CA TYR A 16 -2.10 15.34 2.74
C TYR A 16 -0.86 16.13 3.19
N ALA A 17 -0.50 17.20 2.46
CA ALA A 17 0.64 18.05 2.81
C ALA A 17 0.39 18.79 4.13
N THR A 18 -0.82 19.33 4.33
CA THR A 18 -1.19 19.95 5.60
C THR A 18 -1.40 18.91 6.70
N ALA A 19 -1.99 17.75 6.36
CA ALA A 19 -2.25 16.70 7.34
C ALA A 19 -0.96 16.00 7.81
N PHE A 20 0.06 15.90 6.96
CA PHE A 20 1.33 15.27 7.24
C PHE A 20 2.51 16.13 6.74
N PRO A 21 2.81 17.24 7.41
CA PRO A 21 3.80 18.20 6.94
C PRO A 21 5.25 17.67 6.95
N SER A 22 5.47 16.50 7.56
CA SER A 22 6.76 15.80 7.55
C SER A 22 6.95 14.90 6.33
N LEU A 23 5.91 14.67 5.52
CA LEU A 23 6.02 13.85 4.31
C LEU A 23 6.51 14.70 3.14
N GLU A 24 7.31 14.07 2.28
CA GLU A 24 7.75 14.69 1.04
C GLU A 24 6.58 14.81 0.05
N GLY A 25 6.64 15.79 -0.85
CA GLY A 25 5.58 16.00 -1.85
C GLY A 25 5.32 14.76 -2.72
N SER A 26 6.37 14.03 -3.08
CA SER A 26 6.29 12.76 -3.80
C SER A 26 5.51 11.68 -3.02
N THR A 27 5.64 11.65 -1.70
CA THR A 27 4.86 10.76 -0.82
C THR A 27 3.39 11.18 -0.83
N CYS A 28 3.08 12.48 -0.79
CA CYS A 28 1.71 12.97 -0.88
C CYS A 28 1.04 12.62 -2.23
N ASP A 29 1.80 12.69 -3.33
CA ASP A 29 1.29 12.33 -4.66
C ASP A 29 0.92 10.84 -4.73
N VAL A 30 1.79 9.96 -4.23
CA VAL A 30 1.49 8.52 -4.19
C VAL A 30 0.34 8.20 -3.23
N LEU A 31 0.22 8.92 -2.11
CA LEU A 31 -0.95 8.79 -1.23
C LEU A 31 -2.25 9.17 -1.95
N SER A 32 -2.24 10.25 -2.73
CA SER A 32 -3.37 10.61 -3.58
C SER A 32 -3.72 9.51 -4.59
N ASP A 33 -2.72 8.89 -5.22
CA ASP A 33 -2.93 7.74 -6.11
C ASP A 33 -3.52 6.53 -5.36
N ILE A 34 -3.07 6.25 -4.14
CA ILE A 34 -3.61 5.15 -3.31
C ILE A 34 -5.06 5.42 -2.94
N VAL A 35 -5.41 6.65 -2.58
CA VAL A 35 -6.79 6.98 -2.17
C VAL A 35 -7.74 7.02 -3.36
N SER A 36 -7.27 7.48 -4.52
CA SER A 36 -8.09 7.60 -5.73
C SER A 36 -8.18 6.32 -6.57
N GLY A 37 -7.33 5.31 -6.31
CA GLY A 37 -7.25 4.11 -7.16
C GLY A 37 -6.25 4.21 -8.31
N GLY A 38 -5.49 5.31 -8.41
CA GLY A 38 -4.45 5.52 -9.42
C GLY A 38 -3.32 4.49 -9.36
N VAL A 39 -3.15 3.77 -8.25
CA VAL A 39 -2.15 2.72 -8.11
C VAL A 39 -2.53 1.37 -8.74
N VAL A 40 -3.75 1.21 -9.25
CA VAL A 40 -4.16 -0.03 -9.92
C VAL A 40 -3.25 -0.32 -11.13
N LYS A 41 -2.84 -1.59 -11.25
CA LYS A 41 -1.83 -2.16 -12.17
C LYS A 41 -0.37 -1.86 -11.84
N ARG A 42 -0.07 -1.01 -10.85
CA ARG A 42 1.32 -0.79 -10.42
C ARG A 42 1.86 -2.02 -9.70
N LYS A 43 3.17 -2.23 -9.81
CA LYS A 43 3.88 -3.23 -9.01
C LYS A 43 4.32 -2.60 -7.70
N ILE A 44 4.45 -3.44 -6.69
CA ILE A 44 4.93 -3.08 -5.37
C ILE A 44 5.96 -4.07 -4.87
N LEU A 45 6.79 -3.61 -3.95
CA LEU A 45 7.51 -4.45 -3.00
C LEU A 45 6.87 -4.20 -1.65
N HIS A 46 6.48 -5.25 -0.94
CA HIS A 46 5.85 -5.15 0.37
C HIS A 46 6.61 -6.00 1.37
N ILE A 47 7.09 -5.35 2.43
CA ILE A 47 7.82 -5.94 3.54
C ILE A 47 6.82 -6.36 4.62
N TRP A 48 6.81 -7.64 4.97
CA TRP A 48 5.94 -8.20 6.02
C TRP A 48 6.80 -8.66 7.19
N ALA A 49 6.41 -8.26 8.40
CA ALA A 49 6.99 -8.82 9.61
C ALA A 49 6.58 -10.28 9.75
N GLN A 50 7.55 -11.18 9.88
CA GLN A 50 7.26 -12.59 10.14
C GLN A 50 6.92 -12.80 11.62
N GLU A 51 5.74 -13.35 11.89
CA GLU A 51 5.30 -13.62 13.26
C GLU A 51 6.31 -14.53 13.99
N GLY A 52 6.81 -14.08 15.14
CA GLY A 52 7.78 -14.82 15.95
C GLY A 52 9.24 -14.73 15.46
N SER A 53 9.53 -13.90 14.45
CA SER A 53 10.88 -13.63 13.95
C SER A 53 11.18 -12.14 14.02
N PHE A 54 12.48 -11.80 14.09
CA PHE A 54 12.97 -10.43 13.87
C PHE A 54 13.30 -10.17 12.39
N GLU A 55 13.06 -11.16 11.52
CA GLU A 55 13.33 -11.06 10.11
C GLU A 55 12.10 -10.60 9.34
N ASP A 56 12.29 -9.54 8.57
CA ASP A 56 11.32 -9.05 7.63
C ASP A 56 11.40 -9.82 6.32
N ILE A 57 10.24 -10.12 5.73
CA ILE A 57 10.15 -10.83 4.47
C ILE A 57 9.61 -9.88 3.40
N ALA A 58 10.35 -9.73 2.31
CA ALA A 58 9.89 -8.96 1.17
C ALA A 58 9.11 -9.84 0.17
N PHE A 59 7.96 -9.35 -0.26
CA PHE A 59 7.14 -9.93 -1.33
C PHE A 59 7.05 -8.94 -2.50
N ASN A 60 7.08 -9.49 -3.72
CA ASN A 60 6.63 -8.74 -4.88
C ASN A 60 5.10 -8.72 -4.86
N GLY A 61 4.52 -7.63 -5.35
CA GLY A 61 3.07 -7.53 -5.50
C GLY A 61 2.66 -6.76 -6.75
N LYS A 62 1.40 -6.95 -7.15
CA LYS A 62 0.74 -6.17 -8.19
C LYS A 62 -0.67 -5.81 -7.74
N VAL A 63 -0.99 -4.53 -7.78
CA VAL A 63 -2.32 -4.04 -7.42
C VAL A 63 -3.27 -4.35 -8.57
N GLU A 64 -4.19 -5.30 -8.40
CA GLU A 64 -5.02 -5.77 -9.51
C GLU A 64 -6.27 -4.89 -9.73
N LYS A 65 -6.96 -4.54 -8.64
CA LYS A 65 -8.21 -3.77 -8.70
C LYS A 65 -8.57 -3.17 -7.35
N LEU A 66 -9.38 -2.11 -7.39
CA LEU A 66 -10.04 -1.50 -6.24
C LEU A 66 -11.55 -1.77 -6.31
N LYS A 67 -12.16 -2.22 -5.20
CA LYS A 67 -13.61 -2.34 -5.05
C LYS A 67 -14.03 -1.67 -3.73
N GLY A 68 -14.70 -0.53 -3.81
CA GLY A 68 -14.97 0.30 -2.63
C GLY A 68 -13.66 0.79 -2.03
N THR A 69 -13.39 0.44 -0.78
CA THR A 69 -12.15 0.79 -0.07
C THR A 69 -11.17 -0.37 0.05
N THR A 70 -11.37 -1.46 -0.70
CA THR A 70 -10.56 -2.67 -0.59
C THR A 70 -9.87 -2.98 -1.92
N TYR A 71 -8.54 -3.03 -1.88
CA TYR A 71 -7.71 -3.50 -2.97
C TYR A 71 -7.68 -5.03 -3.02
N THR A 72 -7.58 -5.56 -4.24
CA THR A 72 -7.02 -6.89 -4.47
C THR A 72 -5.58 -6.70 -4.92
N ILE A 73 -4.64 -7.31 -4.19
CA ILE A 73 -3.22 -7.28 -4.52
C ILE A 73 -2.76 -8.72 -4.64
N CYS A 74 -2.18 -9.07 -5.78
CA CYS A 74 -1.56 -10.37 -5.98
C CYS A 74 -0.12 -10.30 -5.49
N TYR A 75 0.28 -11.22 -4.60
CA TYR A 75 1.62 -11.29 -4.03
C TYR A 75 2.33 -12.59 -4.40
N TRP A 76 3.65 -12.52 -4.54
CA TRP A 76 4.52 -13.69 -4.74
C TRP A 76 5.89 -13.44 -4.12
N ARG A 77 6.61 -14.52 -3.80
CA ARG A 77 7.98 -14.44 -3.28
C ARG A 77 8.94 -13.90 -4.33
N GLN A 78 10.05 -13.30 -3.90
CA GLN A 78 11.00 -12.67 -4.82
C GLN A 78 11.66 -13.64 -5.81
N ASP A 79 11.76 -14.93 -5.45
CA ASP A 79 12.32 -16.00 -6.27
C ASP A 79 11.26 -16.74 -7.12
N LYS A 80 10.02 -16.21 -7.18
CA LYS A 80 8.86 -16.84 -7.81
C LYS A 80 8.26 -16.00 -8.93
N ASP A 81 7.35 -16.59 -9.69
CA ASP A 81 6.69 -15.94 -10.82
C ASP A 81 5.25 -15.52 -10.50
N TYR A 82 4.84 -14.36 -11.03
CA TYR A 82 3.52 -13.80 -10.81
C TYR A 82 2.38 -14.70 -11.33
N GLU A 83 2.51 -15.28 -12.52
CA GLU A 83 1.41 -16.03 -13.16
C GLU A 83 1.24 -17.43 -12.55
N GLN A 84 2.31 -17.97 -11.95
CA GLN A 84 2.33 -19.35 -11.43
C GLN A 84 2.15 -19.42 -9.92
N ASP A 85 2.76 -18.49 -9.19
CA ASP A 85 2.85 -18.52 -7.72
C ASP A 85 2.09 -17.35 -7.06
N GLY A 86 1.48 -16.48 -7.86
CA GLY A 86 0.76 -15.30 -7.39
C GLY A 86 -0.51 -15.65 -6.62
N GLU A 87 -0.65 -15.08 -5.42
CA GLU A 87 -1.82 -15.25 -4.57
C GLU A 87 -2.52 -13.91 -4.30
N ASP A 88 -3.85 -13.89 -4.44
CA ASP A 88 -4.67 -12.68 -4.26
C ASP A 88 -5.03 -12.43 -2.79
N PHE A 89 -4.64 -11.26 -2.28
CA PHE A 89 -4.99 -10.79 -0.95
C PHE A 89 -5.92 -9.58 -1.01
N LYS A 90 -6.73 -9.42 0.04
CA LYS A 90 -7.59 -8.24 0.23
C LYS A 90 -6.92 -7.31 1.22
N VAL A 91 -6.64 -6.08 0.79
CA VAL A 91 -5.97 -5.06 1.60
C VAL A 91 -6.84 -3.82 1.62
N GLN A 92 -7.11 -3.29 2.80
CA GLN A 92 -7.85 -2.03 2.90
C GLN A 92 -6.97 -0.88 2.41
N LEU A 93 -7.60 0.08 1.75
CA LEU A 93 -6.94 1.25 1.20
C LEU A 93 -6.14 2.02 2.27
N HIS A 94 -6.66 2.11 3.50
CA HIS A 94 -5.94 2.75 4.60
C HIS A 94 -4.76 1.92 5.11
N GLU A 95 -4.81 0.59 5.02
CA GLU A 95 -3.68 -0.29 5.41
C GLU A 95 -2.53 -0.05 4.43
N LEU A 96 -2.81 -0.14 3.12
CA LEU A 96 -1.81 0.12 2.08
C LEU A 96 -1.19 1.53 2.18
N ALA A 97 -1.99 2.54 2.52
CA ALA A 97 -1.51 3.90 2.72
C ALA A 97 -0.59 4.03 3.94
N VAL A 98 -0.91 3.33 5.03
CA VAL A 98 -0.06 3.29 6.23
C VAL A 98 1.26 2.59 5.90
N ASP A 99 1.21 1.41 5.28
CA ASP A 99 2.40 0.64 4.93
C ASP A 99 3.33 1.44 4.01
N PHE A 100 2.77 2.20 3.05
CA PHE A 100 3.56 3.11 2.21
C PHE A 100 4.23 4.24 3.01
N ILE A 101 3.51 4.88 3.94
CA ILE A 101 4.08 5.96 4.77
C ILE A 101 5.17 5.43 5.72
N CYS A 102 4.99 4.22 6.25
CA CYS A 102 5.97 3.55 7.10
C CYS A 102 7.20 3.08 6.32
N GLY A 103 7.13 3.02 4.98
CA GLY A 103 8.20 2.52 4.12
C GLY A 103 8.18 1.01 3.91
N ASP A 104 7.13 0.33 4.38
CA ASP A 104 6.93 -1.11 4.21
C ASP A 104 6.48 -1.45 2.79
N VAL A 105 5.90 -0.48 2.07
CA VAL A 105 5.50 -0.61 0.66
C VAL A 105 6.22 0.41 -0.21
N VAL A 106 6.74 -0.07 -1.34
CA VAL A 106 7.32 0.79 -2.40
C VAL A 106 6.68 0.45 -3.74
N PHE A 107 6.30 1.46 -4.51
CA PHE A 107 5.72 1.29 -5.85
C PHE A 107 6.77 1.49 -6.95
N PHE A 108 6.75 0.65 -7.99
CA PHE A 108 7.64 0.74 -9.16
C PHE A 108 7.02 0.21 -10.46
#